data_AF-A0A9R1UF01-F1
#
_entry.id   AF-A0A9R1UF01-F1
#
_cell.length_a   1.000
_cell.length_b   1.000
_cell.length_c   1.000
_cell.angle_alpha   90.00
_cell.angle_beta   90.00
_cell.angle_gamma   90.00
#
_symmetry.space_group_name_H-M   'P 1'
#
loop_
_entity.id
_entity.type
_entity.pdbx_description
1 polymer ?
#
loop_
_entity_poly.entity_id
_entity_poly.type
_entity_poly.pdbx_seq_one_letter_code
_entity_poly.pdbx_strand_id
1 'polypeptide(L)'
;MDLLRAVIIGAEGTPYHDGLFFFDVFFPYKYPDVPPKVHYHSSGLIINPNLRYDGKVCLSLLNTWSGGKNEKWTPGVSTMLQVLVSIQGLILNEKPYFNDPIFARPSGSRTGEYRSMKYNERTLIYSLKTMVYTMRNPPKKMKIFSFPNCM
;
A
#
# COMPACT_ATOMS: atom_id res chain seq x y z
N MET A 1 17.41 -15.14 -8.22
CA MET A 1 16.00 -14.89 -7.88
C MET A 1 16.05 -13.97 -6.70
N ASP A 2 15.65 -12.72 -6.88
CA ASP A 2 15.85 -11.72 -5.84
C ASP A 2 14.50 -11.43 -5.21
N LEU A 3 14.46 -11.66 -3.90
CA LEU A 3 13.29 -11.56 -3.06
C LEU A 3 13.65 -10.63 -1.90
N LEU A 4 12.81 -9.64 -1.64
CA LEU A 4 12.98 -8.69 -0.55
C LEU A 4 11.69 -8.67 0.28
N ARG A 5 11.82 -8.63 1.60
CA ARG A 5 10.72 -8.28 2.50
C ARG A 5 10.99 -6.93 3.14
N ALA A 6 10.00 -6.05 3.08
CA ALA A 6 10.02 -4.76 3.75
C ALA A 6 8.97 -4.73 4.86
N VAL A 7 9.30 -4.01 5.94
CA VAL A 7 8.34 -3.63 6.98
C VAL A 7 8.32 -2.12 7.04
N ILE A 8 7.14 -1.54 6.93
CA ILE A 8 6.93 -0.10 7.10
C ILE A 8 6.21 0.11 8.43
N ILE A 9 6.76 0.99 9.26
CA ILE A 9 6.11 1.45 10.49
C ILE A 9 5.23 2.63 10.12
N GLY A 10 3.95 2.58 10.49
CA GLY A 10 3.03 3.69 10.21
C GLY A 10 3.45 4.95 10.97
N ALA A 11 3.42 6.08 10.27
CA ALA A 11 3.88 7.35 10.80
C ALA A 11 2.93 7.92 11.86
N GLU A 12 3.49 8.71 12.78
CA GLU A 12 2.73 9.53 13.72
C GLU A 12 1.72 10.43 12.99
N GLY A 13 0.56 10.66 13.61
CA GLY A 13 -0.52 11.46 13.03
C GLY A 13 -1.37 10.73 11.99
N THR A 14 -1.04 9.49 11.63
CA THR A 14 -1.84 8.68 10.70
C THR A 14 -2.67 7.63 11.45
N PRO A 15 -3.77 7.10 10.89
CA PRO A 15 -4.49 5.97 11.48
C PRO A 15 -3.69 4.65 11.47
N TYR A 16 -2.43 4.71 11.02
CA TYR A 16 -1.48 3.60 10.95
C TYR A 16 -0.38 3.68 12.01
N HIS A 17 -0.33 4.74 12.82
CA HIS A 17 0.74 5.03 13.80
C HIS A 17 1.17 3.77 14.57
N ASP A 18 2.48 3.50 14.58
CA ASP A 18 3.16 2.36 15.23
C ASP A 18 2.75 0.98 14.70
N GLY A 19 1.86 0.94 13.71
CA GLY A 19 1.47 -0.25 12.99
C GLY A 19 2.61 -0.84 12.18
N LEU A 20 2.77 -2.16 12.22
CA LEU A 20 3.74 -2.89 11.40
C LEU A 20 3.09 -3.44 10.13
N PHE A 21 3.50 -2.94 8.96
CA PHE A 21 2.94 -3.34 7.66
C PHE A 21 3.99 -4.07 6.84
N PHE A 22 3.74 -5.36 6.58
CA PHE A 22 4.66 -6.24 5.88
C PHE A 22 4.37 -6.29 4.38
N PHE A 23 5.44 -6.18 3.58
CA PHE A 23 5.40 -6.26 2.13
C PHE A 23 6.42 -7.26 1.61
N ASP A 24 5.98 -8.23 0.82
CA ASP A 24 6.87 -9.07 0.03
C ASP A 24 7.10 -8.40 -1.32
N VAL A 25 8.33 -8.47 -1.81
CA VAL A 25 8.77 -7.88 -3.07
C VAL A 25 9.48 -8.94 -3.89
N PHE A 26 9.09 -9.05 -5.17
CA PHE A 26 9.72 -9.91 -6.15
C PHE A 26 10.25 -9.10 -7.32
N PHE A 27 11.54 -9.30 -7.61
CA PHE A 27 12.19 -8.72 -8.79
C PHE A 27 12.09 -9.73 -9.94
N PRO A 28 11.24 -9.47 -10.96
CA PRO A 28 11.14 -10.36 -12.13
C PRO A 28 12.44 -10.38 -12.93
N TYR A 29 12.63 -11.38 -13.80
CA TYR A 29 13.84 -11.49 -14.62
C TYR A 29 14.11 -10.27 -15.52
N LYS A 30 13.06 -9.51 -15.86
CA LYS A 30 13.14 -8.27 -16.64
C LYS A 30 13.41 -7.02 -15.79
N TYR A 31 13.57 -7.15 -14.48
CA TYR A 31 13.95 -6.00 -13.66
C TYR A 31 15.38 -5.54 -14.04
N PRO A 32 15.65 -4.23 -14.22
CA PRO A 32 14.80 -3.07 -13.93
C PRO A 32 13.98 -2.53 -15.12
N ASP A 33 13.91 -3.23 -16.26
CA ASP A 33 13.08 -2.81 -17.41
C ASP A 33 11.58 -2.86 -17.12
N VAL A 34 11.15 -3.63 -16.11
CA VAL A 34 9.79 -3.66 -15.58
C VAL A 34 9.81 -3.45 -14.06
N PRO A 35 8.72 -2.93 -13.45
CA PRO A 35 8.68 -2.71 -12.01
C PRO A 35 8.75 -4.02 -11.22
N PRO A 36 9.15 -3.95 -9.93
CA PRO A 36 9.03 -5.08 -9.03
C PRO A 36 7.55 -5.40 -8.79
N LYS A 37 7.25 -6.63 -8.35
CA LYS A 37 5.92 -7.00 -7.86
C LYS A 37 5.91 -6.86 -6.34
N VAL A 38 4.88 -6.21 -5.79
CA VAL A 38 4.74 -5.98 -4.34
C VAL A 38 3.44 -6.57 -3.83
N HIS A 39 3.51 -7.26 -2.69
CA HIS A 39 2.38 -7.90 -2.04
C HIS A 39 2.31 -7.50 -0.56
N TYR A 40 1.20 -6.90 -0.16
CA TYR A 40 0.88 -6.54 1.21
C TYR A 40 0.24 -7.72 1.95
N HIS A 41 0.68 -7.99 3.17
CA HIS A 41 0.07 -9.01 4.03
C HIS A 41 -1.21 -8.46 4.69
N SER A 42 -2.30 -8.48 3.91
CA SER A 42 -3.59 -7.86 4.27
C SER A 42 -4.35 -8.51 5.41
N SER A 43 -4.11 -9.79 5.68
CA SER A 43 -4.96 -10.60 6.57
C SER A 43 -6.46 -10.57 6.20
N GLY A 44 -6.77 -10.33 4.91
CA GLY A 44 -8.14 -10.16 4.41
C GLY A 44 -8.80 -8.82 4.75
N LEU A 45 -8.08 -7.89 5.37
CA LEU A 45 -8.59 -6.58 5.76
C LEU A 45 -8.20 -5.50 4.74
N ILE A 46 -9.13 -4.59 4.47
CA ILE A 46 -8.89 -3.39 3.66
C ILE A 46 -8.69 -2.22 4.62
N ILE A 47 -7.44 -1.77 4.76
CA ILE A 47 -7.05 -0.63 5.61
C ILE A 47 -6.78 0.64 4.81
N ASN A 48 -6.73 0.53 3.49
CA ASN A 48 -6.51 1.64 2.56
C ASN A 48 -7.15 1.29 1.21
N PRO A 49 -7.71 2.24 0.44
CA PRO A 49 -8.21 1.98 -0.91
C PRO A 49 -7.15 1.37 -1.85
N ASN A 50 -5.88 1.70 -1.66
CA ASN A 50 -4.77 1.18 -2.46
C ASN A 50 -4.13 -0.11 -1.90
N LEU A 51 -4.60 -0.62 -0.75
CA LEU A 51 -4.17 -1.90 -0.17
C LEU A 51 -5.35 -2.87 -0.15
N ARG A 52 -5.41 -3.71 -1.18
CA ARG A 52 -6.55 -4.62 -1.39
C ARG A 52 -6.54 -5.80 -0.41
N TYR A 53 -7.73 -6.38 -0.20
CA TYR A 53 -7.91 -7.55 0.66
C TYR A 53 -7.11 -8.78 0.20
N ASP A 54 -6.82 -8.89 -1.09
CA ASP A 54 -6.00 -9.94 -1.71
C ASP A 54 -4.49 -9.67 -1.62
N GLY A 55 -4.10 -8.58 -0.94
CA GLY A 55 -2.72 -8.16 -0.74
C GLY A 55 -2.11 -7.43 -1.92
N LYS A 56 -2.90 -7.08 -2.94
CA LYS A 56 -2.40 -6.26 -4.04
C LYS A 56 -2.18 -4.81 -3.60
N VAL A 57 -1.05 -4.24 -4.00
CA VAL A 57 -0.70 -2.83 -3.78
C VAL A 57 -0.94 -2.04 -5.07
N CYS A 58 -1.80 -1.03 -5.00
CA CYS A 58 -2.10 -0.12 -6.11
C CYS A 58 -1.17 1.09 -6.04
N LEU A 59 -0.21 1.18 -6.96
CA LEU A 59 0.69 2.31 -7.07
C LEU A 59 1.09 2.50 -8.54
N SER A 60 1.13 3.75 -9.01
CA SER A 60 1.47 4.06 -10.41
C SER A 60 2.88 3.57 -10.77
N LEU A 61 3.85 3.70 -9.84
CA LEU A 61 5.21 3.16 -9.98
C LEU A 61 5.26 1.64 -10.11
N LEU A 62 4.20 0.92 -9.72
CA LEU A 62 4.09 -0.54 -9.88
C LEU A 62 3.24 -0.92 -11.10
N ASN A 63 2.81 0.06 -11.91
CA ASN A 63 1.86 -0.13 -13.01
C ASN A 63 0.55 -0.80 -12.57
N THR A 64 0.17 -0.64 -11.30
CA THR A 64 -1.06 -1.18 -10.70
C THR A 64 -2.06 -0.08 -10.35
N TRP A 65 -1.82 1.15 -10.80
CA TRP A 65 -2.72 2.28 -10.61
C TRP A 65 -2.55 3.28 -11.75
N SER A 66 -3.55 4.13 -11.95
CA SER A 66 -3.46 5.26 -12.88
C SER A 66 -2.43 6.28 -12.39
N GLY A 67 -1.81 6.98 -13.33
CA GLY A 67 -0.79 7.98 -13.05
C GLY A 67 -0.26 8.60 -14.35
N GLY A 68 0.26 9.81 -14.25
CA GLY A 68 0.91 10.53 -15.32
C GLY A 68 2.18 9.81 -15.81
N LYS A 69 2.72 10.25 -16.95
CA LYS A 69 3.91 9.62 -17.57
C LYS A 69 5.10 9.56 -16.61
N ASN A 70 5.31 10.60 -15.81
CA ASN A 70 6.43 10.72 -14.87
C ASN A 70 6.17 10.04 -13.51
N GLU A 71 4.96 9.50 -13.30
CA GLU A 71 4.58 8.80 -12.06
C GLU A 71 4.64 7.27 -12.22
N LYS A 72 4.88 6.78 -13.44
CA LYS A 72 5.01 5.36 -13.77
C LYS A 72 6.47 4.91 -13.70
N TRP A 73 6.66 3.60 -13.61
CA TRP A 73 7.98 2.99 -13.61
C TRP A 73 8.78 3.41 -14.86
N THR A 74 9.97 3.94 -14.64
CA THR A 74 10.92 4.32 -15.69
C THR A 74 12.19 3.48 -15.56
N PRO A 75 12.50 2.60 -16.53
CA PRO A 75 13.73 1.79 -16.51
C PRO A 75 14.99 2.64 -16.32
N GLY A 76 15.89 2.19 -15.46
CA GLY A 76 17.15 2.88 -15.16
C GLY A 76 17.03 4.16 -14.32
N VAL A 77 15.81 4.62 -14.02
CA VAL A 77 15.55 5.83 -13.20
C VAL A 77 14.79 5.47 -11.92
N SER A 78 13.75 4.65 -12.03
CA SER A 78 12.92 4.28 -10.89
C SER A 78 13.66 3.31 -9.95
N THR A 79 13.41 3.44 -8.64
CA THR A 79 14.09 2.61 -7.61
C THR A 79 13.10 1.96 -6.65
N MET A 80 13.52 0.87 -6.01
CA MET A 80 12.74 0.27 -4.92
C MET A 80 12.56 1.23 -3.74
N LEU A 81 13.52 2.13 -3.49
CA LEU A 81 13.38 3.16 -2.46
C LEU A 81 12.20 4.10 -2.75
N GLN A 82 12.03 4.54 -4.00
CA GLN A 82 10.88 5.35 -4.40
C GLN A 82 9.57 4.60 -4.16
N VAL A 83 9.51 3.30 -4.48
CA VAL A 83 8.32 2.49 -4.19
C VAL A 83 8.00 2.47 -2.69
N LEU A 84 8.99 2.23 -1.82
CA LEU A 84 8.77 2.19 -0.37
C LEU A 84 8.35 3.55 0.20
N VAL A 85 9.00 4.64 -0.23
CA VAL A 85 8.66 6.00 0.17
C VAL A 85 7.26 6.38 -0.33
N SER A 86 6.88 5.99 -1.55
CA SER A 86 5.53 6.21 -2.07
C SER A 86 4.47 5.43 -1.29
N ILE A 87 4.75 4.19 -0.86
CA ILE A 87 3.82 3.46 0.02
C ILE A 87 3.67 4.21 1.35
N GLN A 88 4.78 4.66 1.96
CA GLN A 88 4.72 5.37 3.23
C GLN A 88 3.98 6.71 3.12
N GLY A 89 4.29 7.52 2.11
CA GLY A 89 3.76 8.89 1.99
C GLY A 89 2.41 9.00 1.28
N LEU A 90 2.15 8.18 0.26
CA LEU A 90 0.92 8.26 -0.54
C LEU A 90 -0.16 7.29 -0.05
N ILE A 91 0.22 6.11 0.42
CA ILE A 91 -0.74 5.09 0.86
C ILE A 91 -1.00 5.23 2.36
N LEU A 92 0.04 5.13 3.19
CA LEU A 92 -0.10 5.13 4.65
C LEU A 92 -0.15 6.56 5.25
N ASN A 93 -0.98 7.43 4.67
CA ASN A 93 -1.08 8.85 5.04
C ASN A 93 -2.17 9.14 6.10
N GLU A 94 -2.32 10.42 6.49
CA GLU A 94 -3.27 10.89 7.51
C GLU A 94 -4.74 10.69 7.13
N LYS A 95 -5.10 10.82 5.84
CA LYS A 95 -6.48 10.81 5.35
C LYS A 95 -6.68 9.79 4.22
N PRO A 96 -6.48 8.49 4.49
CA PRO A 96 -6.49 7.43 3.49
C PRO A 96 -7.84 7.25 2.77
N TYR A 97 -8.94 7.77 3.32
CA TYR A 97 -10.24 7.79 2.64
C TYR A 97 -10.16 8.46 1.26
N PHE A 98 -9.34 9.50 1.11
CA PHE A 98 -9.21 10.26 -0.12
C PHE A 98 -8.27 9.62 -1.15
N ASN A 99 -7.64 8.49 -0.82
CA ASN A 99 -6.86 7.71 -1.76
C ASN A 99 -7.74 6.99 -2.80
N ASP A 100 -9.04 6.88 -2.53
CA ASP A 100 -10.02 6.45 -3.51
C ASP A 100 -10.34 7.61 -4.47
N PRO A 101 -10.19 7.46 -5.80
CA PRO A 101 -10.44 8.52 -6.77
C PRO A 101 -11.88 9.07 -6.71
N ILE A 102 -12.85 8.24 -6.33
CA ILE A 102 -14.26 8.64 -6.18
C ILE A 102 -14.41 9.62 -5.02
N PHE A 103 -13.61 9.44 -3.96
CA PHE A 103 -13.69 10.23 -2.74
C PHE A 103 -12.66 11.35 -2.67
N ALA A 104 -11.70 11.41 -3.59
CA ALA A 104 -10.70 12.48 -3.65
C ALA A 104 -11.33 13.88 -3.84
N ARG A 105 -12.35 14.02 -4.71
CA ARG A 105 -12.95 15.33 -5.04
C ARG A 105 -13.62 16.02 -3.84
N PRO A 106 -14.35 15.33 -2.95
CA PRO A 106 -14.91 15.93 -1.74
C PRO A 106 -13.91 16.33 -0.65
N SER A 107 -12.60 16.17 -0.82
CA SER A 107 -11.59 16.62 0.15
C SER A 107 -11.75 18.10 0.49
N GLY A 108 -11.60 18.47 1.77
CA GLY A 108 -11.85 19.82 2.28
C GLY A 108 -13.34 20.19 2.47
N SER A 109 -14.29 19.42 1.93
CA SER A 109 -15.71 19.63 2.24
C SER A 109 -16.07 19.09 3.61
N ARG A 110 -17.02 19.73 4.32
CA ARG A 110 -17.49 19.27 5.64
C ARG A 110 -17.90 17.79 5.65
N THR A 111 -18.64 17.36 4.63
CA THR A 111 -19.09 15.97 4.50
C THR A 111 -17.93 15.01 4.18
N GLY A 112 -17.00 15.42 3.30
CA GLY A 112 -15.83 14.63 2.97
C GLY A 112 -14.91 14.41 4.16
N GLU A 113 -14.62 15.48 4.90
CA GLU A 113 -13.79 15.42 6.12
C GLU A 113 -14.45 14.57 7.21
N TYR A 114 -15.76 14.70 7.43
CA TYR A 114 -16.49 13.86 8.38
C TYR A 114 -16.40 12.36 8.01
N ARG A 115 -16.54 12.02 6.73
CA ARG A 115 -16.38 10.63 6.25
C ARG A 115 -14.95 10.13 6.39
N SER A 116 -13.97 11.00 6.13
CA SER A 116 -12.56 10.69 6.31
C SER A 116 -12.24 10.35 7.78
N MET A 117 -12.76 11.14 8.73
CA MET A 117 -12.61 10.84 10.17
C MET A 117 -13.20 9.47 10.54
N LYS A 118 -14.40 9.14 10.02
CA LYS A 118 -15.00 7.81 10.24
C LYS A 118 -14.22 6.68 9.59
N TYR A 119 -13.63 6.92 8.43
CA TYR A 119 -12.73 5.96 7.81
C TYR A 119 -11.47 5.75 8.65
N ASN A 120 -10.89 6.81 9.23
CA ASN A 120 -9.71 6.74 10.10
C ASN A 120 -9.97 5.93 11.37
N GLU A 121 -11.10 6.13 12.05
CA GLU A 121 -11.51 5.33 13.21
C GLU A 121 -11.51 3.82 12.87
N ARG A 122 -12.09 3.46 11.72
CA ARG A 122 -12.14 2.06 11.25
C ARG A 122 -10.76 1.54 10.88
N THR A 123 -9.95 2.34 10.17
CA THR A 123 -8.61 1.99 9.74
C THR A 123 -7.70 1.69 10.93
N LEU A 124 -7.76 2.51 11.99
CA LEU A 124 -7.02 2.25 13.24
C LEU A 124 -7.37 0.86 13.81
N ILE A 125 -8.67 0.56 13.95
CA ILE A 125 -9.13 -0.75 14.46
C ILE A 125 -8.59 -1.90 13.58
N TYR A 126 -8.60 -1.72 12.26
CA TYR A 126 -8.15 -2.76 11.34
C TYR A 126 -6.62 -2.90 11.33
N SER A 127 -5.87 -1.82 11.46
CA SER A 127 -4.41 -1.84 11.64
C SER A 127 -4.02 -2.65 12.89
N LEU A 128 -4.70 -2.42 14.02
CA LEU A 128 -4.51 -3.19 15.25
C LEU A 128 -4.84 -4.68 15.05
N LYS A 129 -5.95 -5.00 14.36
CA LYS A 129 -6.31 -6.39 14.03
C LYS A 129 -5.26 -7.08 13.16
N THR A 130 -4.74 -6.38 12.15
CA THR A 130 -3.66 -6.90 11.29
C THR A 130 -2.40 -7.16 12.10
N MET A 131 -2.03 -6.28 13.03
CA MET A 131 -0.89 -6.52 13.92
C MET A 131 -1.09 -7.75 14.80
N VAL A 132 -2.25 -7.88 15.46
CA VAL A 132 -2.56 -9.06 16.28
C VAL A 132 -2.51 -10.35 15.45
N TYR A 133 -3.07 -10.32 14.23
CA TYR A 133 -3.00 -11.46 13.33
C TYR A 133 -1.56 -11.81 12.97
N THR A 134 -0.74 -10.81 12.64
CA THR A 134 0.67 -10.97 12.24
C THR A 134 1.52 -11.48 13.40
N MET A 135 1.30 -11.01 14.62
CA MET A 135 1.99 -11.52 15.82
C MET A 135 1.65 -12.98 16.10
N ARG A 136 0.39 -13.39 15.86
CA ARG A 136 -0.04 -14.78 16.01
C ARG A 136 0.43 -15.68 14.86
N ASN A 137 0.58 -15.11 13.66
CA ASN A 137 0.92 -15.82 12.44
C ASN A 137 2.03 -15.07 11.67
N PRO A 138 3.26 -14.99 12.22
CA PRO A 138 4.34 -14.25 11.58
C PRO A 138 4.61 -14.81 10.19
N PRO A 139 4.80 -13.98 9.14
CA PRO A 139 4.98 -14.47 7.78
C PRO A 139 6.26 -15.32 7.65
N LYS A 140 6.15 -16.66 7.58
CA LYS A 140 7.32 -17.55 7.55
C LYS A 140 7.93 -17.76 6.17
N LYS A 141 7.12 -17.65 5.11
CA LYS A 141 7.53 -17.82 3.70
C LYS A 141 7.13 -16.59 2.91
N MET A 142 7.85 -16.29 1.82
CA MET A 142 7.45 -15.23 0.90
C MET A 142 6.35 -15.70 -0.04
N LYS A 143 5.40 -14.83 -0.35
CA LYS A 143 4.33 -15.09 -1.31
C LYS A 143 4.88 -15.19 -2.73
N ILE A 144 4.39 -16.18 -3.49
CA ILE A 144 4.67 -16.33 -4.92
C ILE A 144 3.63 -15.52 -5.69
N PHE A 145 4.09 -14.65 -6.60
CA PHE A 145 3.28 -13.59 -7.20
C PHE A 145 2.55 -14.03 -8.47
N SER A 146 1.22 -14.01 -8.45
CA SER A 146 0.36 -14.09 -9.64
C SER A 146 -0.76 -13.07 -9.53
N PHE A 147 -0.61 -11.89 -10.16
CA PHE A 147 -1.63 -10.84 -10.11
C PHE A 147 -1.94 -10.32 -11.53
N PRO A 148 -3.21 -10.34 -11.98
CA PRO A 148 -3.65 -9.54 -13.12
C PRO A 148 -3.67 -8.04 -12.76
N ASN A 149 -3.67 -7.14 -13.76
CA ASN A 149 -3.60 -5.68 -13.58
C ASN A 149 -4.80 -5.10 -12.81
N CYS A 150 -4.62 -3.95 -12.15
CA CYS A 150 -5.71 -3.25 -11.43
C CYS A 150 -6.36 -2.30 -12.43
N MET A 151 -7.67 -2.20 -12.39
CA MET A 151 -8.45 -1.21 -13.14
C MET A 151 -8.48 0.11 -12.38
#